data_AF-A0A7C8N8N4-F1
#
_entry.id   AF-A0A7C8N8N4-F1
#
_cell.length_a   1.000
_cell.length_b   1.000
_cell.length_c   1.000
_cell.angle_alpha   90.00
_cell.angle_beta   90.00
_cell.angle_gamma   90.00
#
_symmetry.space_group_name_H-M   'P 1'
#
loop_
_entity.id
_entity.type
_entity.pdbx_description
1 polymer ?
#
loop_
_entity_poly.entity_id
_entity_poly.type
_entity_poly.pdbx_seq_one_letter_code
_entity_poly.pdbx_strand_id
1 'polypeptide(L)'
;MPSSHNLLIHHFRKSTMARYFAYKKRDEMTVLWITASSKETMARGFEQYARQIRGEGHALSQPVSIIRQLLSQNFDGRWLLILDGLDDTTIDIEQYIFNGLPNAKILVTTGYTKVASHIGATYVLHHYT
;
A
#
# COMPACT_ATOMS: atom_id res chain seq x y z
N MET A 1 -17.13 -11.37 -7.90
CA MET A 1 -16.04 -11.33 -6.90
C MET A 1 -15.28 -10.03 -7.11
N PRO A 2 -15.11 -9.16 -6.10
CA PRO A 2 -14.31 -7.95 -6.29
C PRO A 2 -12.85 -8.37 -6.52
N SER A 3 -12.30 -8.00 -7.66
CA SER A 3 -10.91 -8.30 -8.04
C SER A 3 -9.97 -7.24 -7.47
N SER A 4 -9.20 -7.59 -6.45
CA SER A 4 -8.04 -6.80 -6.01
C SER A 4 -6.95 -6.89 -7.07
N HIS A 5 -6.38 -5.75 -7.46
CA HIS A 5 -5.27 -5.66 -8.40
C HIS A 5 -3.99 -5.35 -7.62
N ASN A 6 -3.27 -6.40 -7.26
CA ASN A 6 -2.02 -6.32 -6.50
C ASN A 6 -0.85 -6.41 -7.48
N LEU A 7 -0.01 -5.38 -7.49
CA LEU A 7 1.21 -5.28 -8.29
C LEU A 7 2.43 -5.35 -7.37
N LEU A 8 3.37 -6.24 -7.69
CA LEU A 8 4.66 -6.32 -7.02
C LEU A 8 5.78 -5.84 -7.94
N ILE A 9 6.65 -4.98 -7.42
CA ILE A 9 7.88 -4.55 -8.08
C ILE A 9 9.09 -5.12 -7.34
N HIS A 10 9.84 -5.99 -8.03
CA HIS A 10 11.06 -6.63 -7.52
C HIS A 10 12.25 -6.26 -8.44
N HIS A 11 13.00 -5.20 -8.11
CA HIS A 11 14.07 -4.65 -9.00
C HIS A 11 15.16 -3.80 -8.31
N PHE A 12 16.16 -3.28 -9.03
CA PHE A 12 17.04 -2.18 -8.60
C PHE A 12 16.32 -0.83 -8.80
N ARG A 13 16.36 0.13 -7.87
CA ARG A 13 15.57 1.40 -7.95
C ARG A 13 14.03 1.18 -7.97
N LYS A 14 13.50 0.14 -7.32
CA LYS A 14 12.04 -0.16 -7.23
C LYS A 14 11.21 1.05 -6.84
N SER A 15 11.69 1.82 -5.86
CA SER A 15 11.05 3.04 -5.38
C SER A 15 10.97 4.12 -6.46
N THR A 16 11.91 4.17 -7.41
CA THR A 16 11.84 5.09 -8.56
C THR A 16 10.69 4.70 -9.50
N MET A 17 10.52 3.40 -9.76
CA MET A 17 9.42 2.91 -10.59
C MET A 17 8.06 3.13 -9.89
N ALA A 18 7.97 2.80 -8.60
CA ALA A 18 6.77 3.08 -7.80
C ALA A 18 6.42 4.58 -7.81
N ARG A 19 7.43 5.46 -7.73
CA ARG A 19 7.24 6.92 -7.79
C ARG A 19 6.74 7.38 -9.15
N TYR A 20 7.25 6.80 -10.24
CA TYR A 20 6.74 7.06 -11.58
C TYR A 20 5.25 6.69 -11.69
N PHE A 21 4.86 5.50 -11.22
CA PHE A 21 3.45 5.08 -11.21
C PHE A 21 2.57 6.01 -10.37
N ALA A 22 3.01 6.36 -9.16
CA ALA A 22 2.32 7.31 -8.29
C ALA A 22 2.09 8.65 -8.98
N TYR A 23 3.14 9.22 -9.58
CA TYR A 23 3.07 10.50 -10.28
C TYR A 23 2.09 10.45 -11.45
N LYS A 24 2.14 9.40 -12.27
CA LYS A 24 1.26 9.22 -13.43
C LYS A 24 -0.22 9.11 -13.05
N LYS A 25 -0.51 8.61 -11.84
CA LYS A 25 -1.87 8.35 -11.37
C LYS A 25 -2.44 9.40 -10.42
N ARG A 26 -1.65 10.39 -10.01
CA ARG A 26 -2.04 11.37 -8.99
C ARG A 26 -3.30 12.19 -9.34
N ASP A 27 -3.54 12.44 -10.62
CA ASP A 27 -4.69 13.23 -11.08
C ASP A 27 -5.95 12.36 -11.28
N GLU A 28 -5.79 11.03 -11.29
CA GLU A 28 -6.89 10.07 -11.48
C GLU A 28 -7.38 9.45 -10.17
N MET A 29 -6.50 9.34 -9.17
CA MET A 29 -6.76 8.63 -7.91
C MET A 29 -5.93 9.16 -6.75
N THR A 30 -6.44 8.96 -5.54
CA THR A 30 -5.70 9.25 -4.30
C THR A 30 -4.58 8.23 -4.10
N VAL A 31 -3.37 8.71 -3.87
CA VAL A 31 -2.20 7.87 -3.63
C VAL A 31 -1.79 7.92 -2.15
N LEU A 32 -1.71 6.76 -1.51
CA LEU A 32 -1.19 6.59 -0.16
C LEU A 32 0.18 5.91 -0.26
N TRP A 33 1.24 6.64 0.09
CA TRP A 33 2.60 6.13 0.04
C TRP A 33 3.11 5.87 1.45
N ILE A 34 3.39 4.61 1.75
CA ILE A 34 3.85 4.17 3.07
C ILE A 34 5.19 3.46 2.92
N THR A 35 6.18 3.93 3.67
CA THR A 35 7.47 3.24 3.82
C THR A 35 7.25 1.98 4.64
N ALA A 36 7.62 0.84 4.09
CA ALA A 36 7.35 -0.49 4.61
C ALA A 36 8.62 -1.25 5.04
N SER A 37 9.72 -0.54 5.27
CA SER A 37 11.03 -1.12 5.62
C SER A 37 11.08 -1.85 6.97
N SER A 38 10.13 -1.56 7.86
CA SER A 38 9.97 -2.22 9.16
C SER A 38 8.54 -2.05 9.68
N LYS A 39 8.15 -2.82 10.70
CA LYS A 39 6.87 -2.65 11.41
C LYS A 39 6.64 -1.22 11.90
N GLU A 40 7.67 -0.60 12.47
CA GLU A 40 7.58 0.75 13.04
C GLU A 40 7.36 1.81 11.95
N THR A 41 8.08 1.69 10.84
CA THR A 41 7.93 2.63 9.70
C THR A 41 6.56 2.49 9.04
N MET A 42 6.06 1.25 8.91
CA MET A 42 4.73 0.98 8.41
C MET A 42 3.65 1.57 9.34
N ALA A 43 3.69 1.22 10.63
CA ALA A 43 2.73 1.73 11.63
C ALA A 43 2.71 3.27 11.65
N ARG A 44 3.88 3.90 11.66
CA ARG A 44 4.02 5.35 11.62
C ARG A 44 3.40 5.96 10.36
N GLY A 45 3.59 5.35 9.19
CA GLY A 45 2.99 5.82 7.95
C GLY A 45 1.46 5.80 8.00
N PHE A 46 0.86 4.70 8.47
CA PHE A 46 -0.59 4.62 8.67
C PHE A 46 -1.09 5.63 9.72
N GLU A 47 -0.37 5.81 10.82
CA GLU A 47 -0.70 6.84 11.82
C GLU A 47 -0.69 8.25 11.23
N GLN A 48 0.31 8.60 10.43
CA GLN A 48 0.42 9.92 9.81
C GLN A 48 -0.79 10.23 8.93
N TYR A 49 -1.20 9.30 8.07
CA TYR A 49 -2.41 9.47 7.26
C TYR A 49 -3.67 9.53 8.12
N ALA A 50 -3.80 8.66 9.13
CA ALA A 50 -4.95 8.68 10.02
C ALA A 50 -5.08 10.01 10.80
N ARG A 51 -3.96 10.63 11.21
CA ARG A 51 -3.95 11.97 11.81
C ARG A 51 -4.42 13.04 10.85
N GLN A 52 -3.97 13.00 9.60
CA GLN A 52 -4.42 13.95 8.57
C GLN A 52 -5.94 13.85 8.34
N ILE A 53 -6.52 12.65 8.48
CA ILE A 53 -7.96 12.42 8.29
C ILE A 53 -8.77 12.89 9.52
N ARG A 54 -8.31 12.58 10.73
CA ARG A 54 -9.06 12.88 11.98
C ARG A 54 -8.78 14.27 12.56
N GLY A 55 -7.68 14.90 12.16
CA GLY A 55 -7.17 16.13 12.79
C GLY A 55 -6.29 15.84 14.02
N GLU A 56 -5.40 16.78 14.32
CA GLU A 56 -4.48 16.69 15.46
C GLU A 56 -5.25 16.68 16.80
N GLY A 57 -4.77 15.91 17.78
CA GLY A 57 -5.35 15.84 19.13
C GLY A 57 -6.35 14.71 19.38
N HIS A 58 -6.80 13.99 18.35
CA HIS A 58 -7.65 12.81 18.53
C HIS A 58 -6.81 11.55 18.78
N ALA A 59 -7.21 10.73 19.75
CA ALA A 59 -6.62 9.42 19.97
C ALA A 59 -6.86 8.51 18.73
N LEU A 60 -5.78 7.91 18.21
CA LEU A 60 -5.83 6.98 17.08
C LEU A 60 -5.70 5.54 17.58
N SER A 61 -6.83 4.94 17.97
CA SER A 61 -6.83 3.55 18.43
C SER A 61 -6.67 2.55 17.27
N GLN A 62 -7.04 2.92 16.04
CA GLN A 62 -6.96 2.04 14.85
C GLN A 62 -6.68 2.83 13.55
N PRO A 63 -5.43 3.24 13.29
CA PRO A 63 -5.06 4.01 12.10
C PRO A 63 -5.46 3.34 10.77
N VAL A 64 -5.23 2.04 10.65
CA VAL A 64 -5.57 1.23 9.47
C VAL A 64 -7.07 1.24 9.19
N SER A 65 -7.90 1.03 10.21
CA SER A 65 -9.37 1.03 10.09
C SER A 65 -9.91 2.38 9.64
N ILE A 66 -9.34 3.48 10.14
CA ILE A 66 -9.72 4.85 9.77
C ILE A 66 -9.48 5.08 8.27
N ILE A 67 -8.30 4.70 7.78
CA ILE A 67 -7.96 4.84 6.36
C ILE A 67 -8.86 3.94 5.51
N ARG A 68 -9.04 2.67 5.91
CA ARG A 68 -9.93 1.72 5.21
C ARG A 68 -11.34 2.29 5.04
N GLN A 69 -11.90 2.86 6.11
CA GLN A 69 -13.23 3.47 6.08
C GLN A 69 -13.28 4.69 5.17
N LEU A 70 -12.27 5.57 5.22
CA LEU A 70 -12.20 6.72 4.31
C LEU A 70 -12.19 6.27 2.84
N LEU A 71 -11.34 5.30 2.52
CA LEU A 71 -11.17 4.77 1.17
C LEU A 71 -12.45 4.12 0.63
N SER A 72 -13.15 3.36 1.47
CA SER A 72 -14.41 2.72 1.07
C SER A 72 -15.55 3.70 0.89
N GLN A 73 -15.63 4.75 1.71
CA GLN A 73 -16.75 5.70 1.69
C GLN A 73 -16.58 6.82 0.65
N ASN A 74 -15.34 7.25 0.37
CA ASN A 74 -15.11 8.50 -0.38
C ASN A 74 -14.43 8.30 -1.72
N PHE A 75 -13.73 7.17 -1.93
CA PHE A 75 -12.85 7.02 -3.08
C PHE A 75 -13.30 5.98 -4.10
N ASP A 76 -14.41 5.27 -3.92
CA ASP A 76 -15.01 4.31 -4.90
C ASP A 76 -13.97 3.53 -5.75
N GLY A 77 -12.94 3.01 -5.10
CA GLY A 77 -11.84 2.28 -5.77
C GLY A 77 -10.82 3.12 -6.55
N ARG A 78 -10.99 4.44 -6.65
CA ARG A 78 -10.02 5.43 -7.16
C ARG A 78 -8.98 5.81 -6.09
N TRP A 79 -8.31 4.79 -5.60
CA TRP A 79 -7.18 4.93 -4.69
C TRP A 79 -6.09 3.90 -5.01
N LEU A 80 -4.85 4.23 -4.65
CA LEU A 80 -3.68 3.38 -4.78
C LEU A 80 -2.89 3.38 -3.47
N LEU A 81 -2.70 2.21 -2.88
CA LEU A 81 -1.80 2.02 -1.75
C LEU A 81 -0.43 1.58 -2.26
N ILE A 82 0.62 2.29 -1.86
CA ILE A 82 2.01 1.95 -2.17
C ILE A 82 2.73 1.60 -0.86
N LEU A 83 3.21 0.35 -0.77
CA LEU A 83 4.05 -0.14 0.32
C LEU A 83 5.49 -0.27 -0.19
N ASP A 84 6.32 0.72 0.09
CA ASP A 84 7.68 0.82 -0.47
C ASP A 84 8.72 0.23 0.48
N GLY A 85 9.42 -0.81 0.03
CA GLY A 85 10.53 -1.45 0.75
C GLY A 85 10.08 -2.53 1.72
N LEU A 86 9.03 -3.30 1.40
CA LEU A 86 8.53 -4.38 2.24
C LEU A 86 9.49 -5.58 2.25
N ASP A 87 10.51 -5.46 3.10
CA ASP A 87 11.59 -6.43 3.22
C ASP A 87 11.56 -7.17 4.56
N ASP A 88 10.89 -6.61 5.56
CA ASP A 88 10.69 -7.25 6.85
C ASP A 88 9.58 -8.32 6.75
N THR A 89 10.00 -9.58 6.79
CA THR A 89 9.12 -10.74 6.64
C THR A 89 8.31 -11.04 7.89
N THR A 90 8.54 -10.30 8.99
CA THR A 90 7.76 -10.43 10.22
C THR A 90 6.50 -9.55 10.19
N ILE A 91 6.38 -8.65 9.22
CA ILE A 91 5.19 -7.82 9.00
C ILE A 91 4.05 -8.71 8.51
N ASP A 92 2.95 -8.73 9.26
CA ASP A 92 1.69 -9.30 8.80
C ASP A 92 1.02 -8.33 7.82
N ILE A 93 1.37 -8.46 6.55
CA ILE A 93 0.92 -7.55 5.49
C ILE A 93 -0.60 -7.61 5.26
N GLU A 94 -1.26 -8.72 5.59
CA GLU A 94 -2.71 -8.89 5.39
C GLU A 94 -3.52 -7.82 6.13
N GLN A 95 -2.98 -7.34 7.25
CA GLN A 95 -3.57 -6.26 8.04
C GLN A 95 -3.58 -4.92 7.29
N TYR A 96 -2.68 -4.72 6.33
CA TYR A 96 -2.43 -3.42 5.69
C TYR A 96 -2.95 -3.33 4.25
N ILE A 97 -3.15 -4.45 3.56
CA ILE A 97 -3.51 -4.50 2.14
C ILE A 97 -5.02 -4.42 1.88
N PHE A 98 -5.83 -4.02 2.86
CA PHE A 98 -7.27 -3.75 2.70
C PHE A 98 -8.04 -4.79 1.85
N ASN A 99 -7.70 -6.08 2.00
CA ASN A 99 -8.33 -7.15 1.24
C ASN A 99 -9.86 -7.09 1.37
N GLY A 100 -10.54 -7.29 0.24
CA GLY A 100 -12.00 -7.23 0.16
C GLY A 100 -12.59 -5.84 -0.10
N LEU A 101 -11.79 -4.77 -0.16
CA LEU A 101 -12.27 -3.51 -0.75
C LEU A 101 -12.40 -3.66 -2.28
N PRO A 102 -13.53 -3.26 -2.89
CA PRO A 102 -13.70 -3.34 -4.33
C PRO A 102 -12.68 -2.45 -5.06
N ASN A 103 -12.15 -2.96 -6.17
CA ASN A 103 -11.20 -2.26 -7.04
C ASN A 103 -9.91 -1.80 -6.33
N ALA A 104 -9.52 -2.46 -5.23
CA ALA A 104 -8.27 -2.20 -4.53
C ALA A 104 -7.08 -2.26 -5.48
N LYS A 105 -6.26 -1.20 -5.47
CA LYS A 105 -5.00 -1.13 -6.23
C LYS A 105 -3.87 -1.00 -5.24
N ILE A 106 -2.97 -1.96 -5.24
CA ILE A 106 -1.90 -2.05 -4.26
C ILE A 106 -0.61 -2.30 -5.01
N LEU A 107 0.39 -1.47 -4.75
CA LEU A 107 1.72 -1.60 -5.29
C LEU A 107 2.68 -1.85 -4.13
N VAL A 108 3.37 -2.98 -4.16
CA VAL A 108 4.38 -3.31 -3.17
C VAL A 108 5.76 -3.31 -3.84
N THR A 109 6.76 -2.72 -3.21
CA THR A 109 8.16 -2.89 -3.62
C THR A 109 8.89 -3.74 -2.60
N THR A 110 9.68 -4.71 -3.06
CA THR A 110 10.38 -5.66 -2.16
C THR A 110 11.63 -6.24 -2.82
N GLY A 111 12.60 -6.64 -2.00
CA GLY A 111 13.74 -7.49 -2.31
C GLY A 111 13.42 -8.98 -2.29
N TYR A 112 12.26 -9.39 -1.78
CA TYR A 112 11.91 -10.81 -1.60
C TYR A 112 10.76 -11.25 -2.51
N THR A 113 11.04 -12.16 -3.43
CA THR A 113 10.03 -12.72 -4.36
C THR A 113 8.90 -13.45 -3.63
N LYS A 114 9.16 -14.04 -2.45
CA LYS A 114 8.14 -14.72 -1.61
C LYS A 114 6.98 -13.81 -1.16
N VAL A 115 7.17 -12.50 -1.17
CA VAL A 115 6.10 -11.54 -0.88
C VAL A 115 5.00 -11.62 -1.93
N ALA A 116 5.33 -11.93 -3.20
CA ALA A 116 4.35 -12.03 -4.29
C ALA A 116 3.25 -13.04 -4.00
N SER A 117 3.64 -14.25 -3.61
CA SER A 117 2.71 -15.33 -3.26
C SER A 117 1.92 -14.99 -2.01
N HIS A 118 2.54 -14.31 -1.04
CA HIS A 118 1.91 -13.98 0.23
C HIS A 118 0.79 -12.93 0.08
N ILE A 119 0.95 -11.95 -0.82
CA ILE A 119 -0.07 -10.92 -1.06
C ILE A 119 -1.06 -11.28 -2.18
N GLY A 120 -0.95 -12.47 -2.77
CA GLY A 120 -1.71 -12.84 -3.95
C GLY A 120 -1.49 -11.88 -5.12
N ALA A 121 -0.23 -11.55 -5.42
CA ALA A 121 0.11 -10.59 -6.47
C ALA A 121 -0.42 -11.06 -7.83
N THR A 122 -1.28 -10.24 -8.43
CA THR A 122 -1.84 -10.49 -9.78
C THR A 122 -0.86 -10.14 -10.89
N TYR A 123 0.09 -9.25 -10.60
CA TYR A 123 1.16 -8.86 -11.51
C TYR A 123 2.47 -8.80 -10.75
N VAL A 124 3.51 -9.42 -11.30
CA VAL A 124 4.87 -9.35 -10.77
C VAL A 124 5.79 -8.84 -11.86
N LEU A 125 6.34 -7.65 -11.65
CA LEU A 125 7.38 -7.10 -12.52
C LEU A 125 8.73 -7.70 -12.10
N HIS A 126 9.14 -8.73 -12.83
CA HIS A 126 10.49 -9.27 -12.83
C HIS A 126 11.28 -8.65 -13.98
N HIS A 127 12.49 -8.15 -13.71
CA HIS A 127 13.45 -7.91 -14.78
C HIS A 127 14.39 -9.10 -14.84
N TYR A 128 14.37 -9.82 -15.96
CA TYR A 128 15.43 -10.76 -16.29
C TYR A 128 16.65 -9.91 -16.68
N THR A 129 17.77 -10.13 -16.00
CA THR A 129 19.09 -9.71 -16.49
C THR A 129 19.65 -10.80 -17.39
#